data_AF-A0A523WDS0-F1
#
_entry.id   AF-A0A523WDS0-F1
#
_cell.length_a   1.000
_cell.length_b   1.000
_cell.length_c   1.000
_cell.angle_alpha   90.00
_cell.angle_beta   90.00
_cell.angle_gamma   90.00
#
_symmetry.space_group_name_H-M   'P 1'
#
loop_
_entity.id
_entity.type
_entity.pdbx_description
1 polymer ?
#
loop_
_entity_poly.entity_id
_entity_poly.type
_entity_poly.pdbx_seq_one_letter_code
_entity_poly.pdbx_strand_id
1 'polypeptide(L)'
;MNERVNSKQLHNILFESPEAVAELLRSAAHPARIQILALLLQGERDFSKLMHHTKLSKTALANHLNQLIKKSLVQRITRGEYSLTVDGKELLNAAAKAFERSTWREEKRRELLRRSYTKSLIEGKQLSKKIISKKVEYQECWLSYTGAIAGSLKALQVDCDIVDVGGYSGYAFLINVAKDVTCPSGPTAVSHETFKQMLKGTEGLGWTIESYEYPRSYPAEEGKPTPQEIETAKKLFDKIKHEIDERDRPVVLWGLVVPEYGIVKGYEGDSYVTSTFRSLNNQPEDPILFYDLKAPGCIDALFFRNKVKVDTATADKTALKRAIDFAAAKVPIHKGYVGGPAALDEWANILQNLPEEKQNYMGNSYVSACVCEGRFICAEFLKRLSKKHPKKQVEHLKKAAKCYEEGWQLMKDFTKIFPFKFKGKMELEDRKKGAEILRSVKPFEEEAIKHMTKALENWETP
;
A
#
# COMPACT_ATOMS: atom_id res chain seq x y z
N MET A 1 30.20 -22.70 9.77
CA MET A 1 31.20 -23.56 9.11
C MET A 1 30.48 -24.39 8.06
N ASN A 2 30.72 -24.16 6.77
CA ASN A 2 30.26 -25.07 5.72
C ASN A 2 31.42 -26.02 5.44
N GLU A 3 31.36 -27.25 5.95
CA GLU A 3 32.21 -28.32 5.44
C GLU A 3 31.80 -28.58 3.99
N ARG A 4 32.68 -28.26 3.04
CA ARG A 4 32.51 -28.71 1.66
C ARG A 4 32.68 -30.23 1.70
N VAL A 5 31.58 -30.96 1.65
CA VAL A 5 31.59 -32.40 1.39
C VAL A 5 32.50 -32.65 0.18
N ASN A 6 33.53 -33.46 0.36
CA ASN A 6 34.50 -33.75 -0.69
C ASN A 6 33.77 -34.42 -1.87
N SER A 7 33.92 -33.88 -3.08
CA SER A 7 33.29 -34.41 -4.30
C SER A 7 33.51 -35.91 -4.50
N LYS A 8 34.64 -36.45 -4.05
CA LYS A 8 34.98 -37.88 -4.08
C LYS A 8 34.17 -38.72 -3.09
N GLN A 9 33.87 -38.16 -1.91
CA GLN A 9 33.02 -38.83 -0.91
C GLN A 9 31.56 -38.84 -1.34
N LEU A 10 31.05 -37.74 -1.88
CA LEU A 10 29.69 -37.67 -2.41
C LEU A 10 29.49 -38.66 -3.57
N HIS A 11 30.47 -38.75 -4.46
CA HIS A 11 30.48 -39.75 -5.53
C HIS A 11 30.36 -41.17 -4.98
N ASN A 12 31.22 -41.54 -4.01
CA ASN A 12 31.19 -42.89 -3.44
C ASN A 12 29.85 -43.22 -2.78
N ILE A 13 29.28 -42.32 -1.96
CA ILE A 13 27.99 -42.55 -1.29
C ILE A 13 26.85 -42.76 -2.30
N LEU A 14 26.82 -41.98 -3.38
CA LEU A 14 25.77 -42.08 -4.40
C LEU A 14 25.86 -43.39 -5.21
N PHE A 15 27.07 -43.94 -5.38
CA PHE A 15 27.29 -45.22 -6.07
C PHE A 15 27.18 -46.43 -5.14
N GLU A 16 27.47 -46.28 -3.85
CA GLU A 16 27.37 -47.35 -2.86
C GLU A 16 25.91 -47.73 -2.55
N SER A 17 24.96 -46.79 -2.65
CA SER A 17 23.54 -47.05 -2.31
C SER A 17 22.54 -46.20 -3.12
N PRO A 18 22.54 -46.29 -4.47
CA PRO A 18 21.66 -45.49 -5.31
C PRO A 18 20.17 -45.74 -5.02
N GLU A 19 19.77 -46.98 -4.70
CA GLU A 19 18.38 -47.33 -4.39
C GLU A 19 17.90 -46.66 -3.11
N ALA A 20 18.73 -46.64 -2.06
CA ALA A 20 18.38 -46.03 -0.78
C ALA A 20 18.23 -44.51 -0.90
N VAL A 21 19.13 -43.86 -1.64
CA VAL A 21 19.05 -42.42 -1.94
C VAL A 21 17.80 -42.10 -2.76
N ALA A 22 17.52 -42.89 -3.80
CA ALA A 22 16.32 -42.71 -4.62
C ALA A 22 15.03 -42.91 -3.81
N GLU A 23 15.01 -43.88 -2.89
CA GLU A 23 13.86 -44.12 -2.02
C GLU A 23 13.64 -42.97 -1.03
N LEU A 24 14.71 -42.41 -0.46
CA LEU A 24 14.67 -41.23 0.40
C LEU A 24 14.09 -40.03 -0.36
N LEU A 25 14.57 -39.74 -1.57
CA LEU A 25 14.03 -38.67 -2.41
C LEU A 25 12.54 -38.89 -2.73
N ARG A 26 12.16 -40.13 -3.08
CA ARG A 26 10.78 -40.51 -3.40
C ARG A 26 9.83 -40.33 -2.21
N SER A 27 10.34 -40.46 -0.99
CA SER A 27 9.55 -40.27 0.23
C SER A 27 9.09 -38.82 0.43
N ALA A 28 9.86 -37.85 -0.08
CA ALA A 28 9.49 -36.43 -0.06
C ALA A 28 8.82 -35.96 -1.36
N ALA A 29 9.01 -36.68 -2.49
CA ALA A 29 8.54 -36.32 -3.83
C ALA A 29 7.01 -36.40 -4.01
N HIS A 30 6.24 -35.67 -3.20
CA HIS A 30 4.81 -35.43 -3.38
C HIS A 30 4.45 -34.05 -2.82
N PRO A 31 3.66 -33.21 -3.53
CA PRO A 31 3.39 -31.84 -3.12
C PRO A 31 2.86 -31.72 -1.67
N ALA A 32 1.93 -32.61 -1.31
CA ALA A 32 1.35 -32.60 0.04
C ALA A 32 2.36 -32.96 1.14
N ARG A 33 3.33 -33.84 0.85
CA ARG A 33 4.40 -34.19 1.81
C ARG A 33 5.40 -33.04 1.98
N ILE A 34 5.75 -32.36 0.89
CA ILE A 34 6.56 -31.13 0.95
C ILE A 34 5.87 -30.04 1.78
N GLN A 35 4.56 -29.85 1.61
CA GLN A 35 3.79 -28.90 2.42
C GLN A 35 3.79 -29.26 3.91
N ILE A 36 3.58 -30.54 4.25
CA ILE A 36 3.64 -31.02 5.64
C ILE A 36 5.03 -30.75 6.25
N LEU A 37 6.10 -31.13 5.55
CA LEU A 37 7.48 -30.91 6.00
C LEU A 37 7.78 -29.40 6.19
N ALA A 38 7.31 -28.54 5.27
CA ALA A 38 7.48 -27.09 5.37
C ALA A 38 6.73 -26.48 6.57
N LEU A 39 5.54 -26.98 6.90
CA LEU A 39 4.77 -26.54 8.08
C LEU A 39 5.45 -26.94 9.39
N LEU A 40 6.06 -28.13 9.42
CA LEU A 40 6.80 -28.66 10.57
C LEU A 40 8.19 -28.01 10.73
N LEU A 41 8.73 -27.38 9.68
CA LEU A 41 9.96 -26.60 9.77
C LEU A 41 9.82 -25.39 10.73
N GLN A 42 8.59 -24.92 10.95
CA GLN A 42 8.26 -23.81 11.86
C GLN A 42 8.07 -24.27 13.31
N GLY A 43 8.32 -25.53 13.62
CA GLY A 43 8.12 -26.14 14.93
C GLY A 43 7.03 -27.21 14.92
N GLU A 44 6.78 -27.78 16.10
CA GLU A 44 5.86 -28.88 16.29
C GLU A 44 4.42 -28.47 15.96
N ARG A 45 3.67 -29.36 15.30
CA ARG A 45 2.27 -29.11 14.91
C ARG A 45 1.40 -30.29 15.27
N ASP A 46 0.20 -29.98 15.77
CA ASP A 46 -0.85 -30.97 15.96
C ASP A 46 -1.50 -31.37 14.63
N PHE A 47 -2.11 -32.56 14.63
CA PHE A 47 -2.77 -33.16 13.47
C PHE A 47 -3.84 -32.25 12.86
N SER A 48 -4.63 -31.57 13.71
CA SER A 48 -5.73 -30.69 13.27
C SER A 48 -5.19 -29.46 12.53
N LYS A 49 -4.11 -28.84 13.02
CA LYS A 49 -3.43 -27.73 12.35
C LYS A 49 -2.83 -28.15 11.02
N LEU A 50 -2.21 -29.33 10.94
CA LEU A 50 -1.68 -29.84 9.67
C LEU A 50 -2.80 -30.09 8.65
N MET A 51 -3.94 -30.63 9.10
CA MET A 51 -5.11 -30.88 8.25
C MET A 51 -5.70 -29.57 7.71
N HIS A 52 -5.83 -28.55 8.56
CA HIS A 52 -6.35 -27.24 8.18
C HIS A 52 -5.49 -26.57 7.10
N HIS A 53 -4.17 -26.54 7.27
CA HIS A 53 -3.28 -25.85 6.33
C HIS A 53 -3.06 -26.60 5.01
N THR A 54 -3.06 -27.94 5.05
CA THR A 54 -2.83 -28.77 3.85
C THR A 54 -4.11 -29.04 3.06
N LYS A 55 -5.29 -28.78 3.66
CA LYS A 55 -6.62 -29.12 3.10
C LYS A 55 -6.79 -30.61 2.79
N LEU A 56 -5.99 -31.48 3.39
CA LEU A 56 -6.10 -32.92 3.22
C LEU A 56 -7.23 -33.47 4.10
N SER A 57 -7.83 -34.58 3.66
CA SER A 57 -8.72 -35.36 4.54
C SER A 57 -7.91 -36.02 5.66
N LYS A 58 -8.59 -36.38 6.76
CA LYS A 58 -7.99 -37.10 7.89
C LYS A 58 -7.25 -38.37 7.45
N THR A 59 -7.84 -39.15 6.55
CA THR A 59 -7.22 -40.40 6.05
C THR A 59 -6.02 -40.13 5.16
N ALA A 60 -6.10 -39.12 4.28
CA ALA A 60 -4.99 -38.74 3.42
C ALA A 60 -3.79 -38.19 4.19
N LEU A 61 -4.04 -37.30 5.18
CA LEU A 61 -2.99 -36.76 6.03
C LEU A 61 -2.30 -37.85 6.86
N ALA A 62 -3.08 -38.75 7.46
CA ALA A 62 -2.54 -39.88 8.22
C ALA A 62 -1.65 -40.78 7.34
N ASN A 63 -2.06 -41.06 6.10
CA ASN A 63 -1.26 -41.84 5.16
C ASN A 63 0.08 -41.15 4.83
N HIS A 64 0.05 -39.85 4.53
CA HIS A 64 1.27 -39.09 4.25
C HIS A 64 2.21 -39.02 5.45
N LEU A 65 1.68 -38.77 6.66
CA LEU A 65 2.47 -38.77 7.90
C LEU A 65 3.10 -40.13 8.16
N ASN A 66 2.36 -41.23 7.99
CA ASN A 66 2.90 -42.59 8.17
C ASN A 66 4.04 -42.88 7.20
N GLN A 67 3.95 -42.42 5.96
CA GLN A 67 5.03 -42.59 4.97
C GLN A 67 6.27 -41.78 5.35
N LEU A 68 6.10 -40.55 5.83
CA LEU A 68 7.20 -39.70 6.29
C LEU A 68 7.86 -40.23 7.57
N ILE A 69 7.06 -40.79 8.49
CA ILE A 69 7.55 -41.43 9.71
C ILE A 69 8.32 -42.72 9.40
N LYS A 70 7.81 -43.56 8.49
CA LYS A 70 8.50 -44.80 8.08
C LYS A 70 9.89 -44.53 7.48
N LYS A 71 10.12 -43.32 6.98
CA LYS A 71 11.40 -42.87 6.40
C LYS A 71 12.16 -41.90 7.29
N SER A 72 11.78 -41.82 8.57
CA SER A 72 12.48 -40.99 9.56
C SER A 72 12.59 -39.51 9.17
N LEU A 73 11.67 -38.97 8.36
CA LEU A 73 11.63 -37.54 8.01
C LEU A 73 10.78 -36.72 8.99
N VAL A 74 9.83 -37.40 9.63
CA VAL A 74 8.93 -36.85 10.63
C VAL A 74 8.90 -37.81 11.80
N GLN A 75 8.81 -37.29 13.02
CA GLN A 75 8.61 -38.07 14.22
C GLN A 75 7.35 -37.64 14.94
N ARG A 76 6.76 -38.58 15.69
CA ARG A 76 5.61 -38.33 16.55
C ARG A 76 6.12 -38.08 17.96
N ILE A 77 5.87 -36.89 18.50
CA ILE A 77 6.32 -36.50 19.85
C ILE A 77 5.33 -37.04 20.89
N THR A 78 4.06 -36.70 20.72
CA THR A 78 2.96 -37.19 21.57
C THR A 78 1.75 -37.61 20.73
N ARG A 79 0.63 -37.94 21.37
CA ARG A 79 -0.58 -38.36 20.67
C ARG A 79 -1.16 -37.21 19.85
N GLY A 80 -0.82 -37.20 18.55
CA GLY A 80 -1.37 -36.24 17.60
C GLY A 80 -0.45 -35.05 17.32
N GLU A 81 0.74 -35.02 17.91
CA GLU A 81 1.76 -33.99 17.67
C GLU A 81 2.94 -34.57 16.90
N TYR A 82 3.40 -33.80 15.92
CA TYR A 82 4.44 -34.21 14.98
C TYR A 82 5.53 -33.15 14.92
N SER A 83 6.76 -33.59 14.71
CA SER A 83 7.93 -32.73 14.55
C SER A 83 8.81 -33.24 13.42
N LEU A 84 9.59 -32.35 12.83
CA LEU A 84 10.58 -32.69 11.82
C LEU A 84 11.78 -33.36 12.49
N THR A 85 12.31 -34.42 11.89
CA THR A 85 13.60 -34.98 12.33
C THR A 85 14.76 -34.14 11.78
N VAL A 86 15.99 -34.45 12.21
CA VAL A 86 17.21 -33.87 11.63
C VAL A 86 17.29 -34.19 10.14
N ASP A 87 17.11 -35.46 9.75
CA ASP A 87 17.14 -35.92 8.36
C ASP A 87 16.07 -35.22 7.50
N GLY A 88 14.86 -35.05 8.03
CA GLY A 88 13.78 -34.31 7.37
C GLY A 88 14.13 -32.84 7.13
N LYS A 89 14.81 -32.21 8.09
CA LYS A 89 15.28 -30.82 8.00
C LYS A 89 16.37 -30.67 6.94
N GLU A 90 17.35 -31.55 6.95
CA GLU A 90 18.47 -31.52 6.02
C GLU A 90 18.00 -31.79 4.58
N LEU A 91 17.15 -32.79 4.38
CA LEU A 91 16.58 -33.11 3.08
C LEU A 91 15.80 -31.93 2.50
N LEU A 92 14.92 -31.30 3.30
CA LEU A 92 14.12 -30.17 2.84
C LEU A 92 14.99 -28.95 2.49
N ASN A 93 16.00 -28.66 3.31
CA ASN A 93 16.94 -27.57 3.06
C ASN A 93 17.78 -27.82 1.80
N ALA A 94 18.27 -29.04 1.60
CA ALA A 94 19.01 -29.42 0.41
C ALA A 94 18.14 -29.31 -0.85
N ALA A 95 16.90 -29.81 -0.80
CA ALA A 95 15.94 -29.69 -1.88
C ALA A 95 15.60 -28.23 -2.21
N ALA A 96 15.38 -27.39 -1.19
CA ALA A 96 15.10 -25.97 -1.36
C ALA A 96 16.27 -25.23 -2.04
N LYS A 97 17.50 -25.45 -1.56
CA LYS A 97 18.71 -24.85 -2.15
C LYS A 97 18.97 -25.34 -3.59
N ALA A 98 18.75 -26.62 -3.86
CA ALA A 98 18.89 -27.19 -5.19
C ALA A 98 17.82 -26.62 -6.15
N PHE A 99 16.58 -26.51 -5.69
CA PHE A 99 15.48 -25.93 -6.47
C PHE A 99 15.69 -24.45 -6.76
N GLU A 100 16.10 -23.67 -5.76
CA GLU A 100 16.41 -22.24 -5.85
C GLU A 100 17.40 -21.95 -7.00
N ARG A 101 18.40 -22.82 -7.15
CA ARG A 101 19.49 -22.70 -8.14
C ARG A 101 19.25 -23.50 -9.41
N SER A 102 18.11 -24.19 -9.55
CA SER A 102 17.88 -25.10 -10.67
C SER A 102 17.63 -24.34 -11.98
N THR A 103 18.29 -24.78 -13.04
CA THR A 103 18.04 -24.30 -14.42
C THR A 103 16.60 -24.56 -14.83
N TRP A 104 15.99 -25.66 -14.37
CA TRP A 104 14.58 -25.97 -14.60
C TRP A 104 13.62 -24.91 -14.04
N ARG A 105 13.88 -24.38 -12.84
CA ARG A 105 13.11 -23.26 -12.27
C ARG A 105 13.24 -22.01 -13.14
N GLU A 106 14.45 -21.69 -13.56
CA GLU A 106 14.72 -20.56 -14.45
C GLU A 106 14.09 -20.76 -15.84
N GLU A 107 14.09 -21.98 -16.38
CA GLU A 107 13.42 -22.32 -17.64
C GLU A 107 11.91 -22.25 -17.53
N LYS A 108 11.30 -22.74 -16.45
CA LYS A 108 9.86 -22.58 -16.20
C LYS A 108 9.49 -21.11 -16.04
N ARG A 109 10.32 -20.32 -15.38
CA ARG A 109 10.18 -18.86 -15.26
C ARG A 109 10.29 -18.19 -16.63
N ARG A 110 11.28 -18.57 -17.44
CA ARG A 110 11.45 -18.12 -18.83
C ARG A 110 10.31 -18.57 -19.73
N GLU A 111 9.73 -19.74 -19.52
CA GLU A 111 8.60 -20.25 -20.29
C GLU A 111 7.31 -19.50 -19.93
N LEU A 112 7.10 -19.17 -18.66
CA LEU A 112 6.02 -18.27 -18.22
C LEU A 112 6.19 -16.87 -18.82
N LEU A 113 7.39 -16.30 -18.75
CA LEU A 113 7.74 -15.03 -19.40
C LEU A 113 7.55 -15.11 -20.91
N ARG A 114 8.00 -16.20 -21.54
CA ARG A 114 7.85 -16.42 -22.98
C ARG A 114 6.38 -16.52 -23.34
N ARG A 115 5.55 -17.26 -22.60
CA ARG A 115 4.10 -17.31 -22.81
C ARG A 115 3.44 -15.94 -22.64
N SER A 116 3.88 -15.10 -21.69
CA SER A 116 3.37 -13.72 -21.57
C SER A 116 3.80 -12.82 -22.73
N TYR A 117 4.98 -13.03 -23.33
CA TYR A 117 5.42 -12.28 -24.52
C TYR A 117 4.84 -12.83 -25.83
N THR A 118 4.73 -14.15 -25.99
CA THR A 118 4.29 -14.79 -27.24
C THR A 118 2.77 -14.86 -27.37
N LYS A 119 2.00 -14.83 -26.29
CA LYS A 119 0.53 -14.78 -26.41
C LYS A 119 0.04 -13.43 -26.98
N SER A 120 0.85 -12.38 -26.86
CA SER A 120 0.62 -11.05 -27.47
C SER A 120 1.16 -10.92 -28.90
N LEU A 121 1.97 -11.87 -29.38
CA LEU A 121 2.63 -11.81 -30.69
C LEU A 121 2.18 -12.89 -31.69
N ILE A 122 1.42 -13.91 -31.26
CA ILE A 122 1.13 -15.08 -32.11
C ILE A 122 -0.10 -14.89 -33.03
N GLU A 123 -0.96 -13.89 -32.84
CA GLU A 123 -2.03 -13.65 -33.82
C GLU A 123 -2.22 -12.15 -33.98
N GLY A 124 -2.29 -11.68 -35.23
CA GLY A 124 -2.68 -10.32 -35.61
C GLY A 124 -4.14 -9.96 -35.24
N LYS A 125 -4.59 -10.38 -34.06
CA LYS A 125 -5.80 -9.92 -33.41
C LYS A 125 -5.51 -8.54 -32.84
N GLN A 126 -6.30 -7.57 -33.26
CA GLN A 126 -6.38 -6.25 -32.65
C GLN A 126 -6.45 -6.41 -31.13
N LEU A 127 -5.46 -5.90 -30.40
CA LEU A 127 -5.45 -5.97 -28.94
C LEU A 127 -6.75 -5.35 -28.43
N SER A 128 -7.46 -6.05 -27.55
CA SER A 128 -8.67 -5.49 -26.92
C SER A 128 -8.27 -4.18 -26.24
N LYS A 129 -8.84 -3.07 -26.71
CA LYS A 129 -8.55 -1.74 -26.21
C LYS A 129 -9.86 -1.04 -25.90
N LYS A 130 -9.96 -0.52 -24.68
CA LYS A 130 -11.05 0.36 -24.30
C LYS A 130 -10.51 1.47 -23.43
N ILE A 131 -10.86 2.71 -23.78
CA ILE A 131 -10.68 3.89 -22.95
C ILE A 131 -12.08 4.36 -22.57
N ILE A 132 -12.26 4.80 -21.33
CA ILE A 132 -13.51 5.37 -20.86
C ILE A 132 -13.89 6.55 -21.76
N SER A 133 -15.17 6.69 -22.09
CA SER A 133 -15.63 7.71 -23.03
C SER A 133 -15.42 9.14 -22.52
N LYS A 134 -15.52 9.32 -21.20
CA LYS A 134 -15.34 10.62 -20.54
C LYS A 134 -13.85 10.92 -20.31
N LYS A 135 -13.48 12.19 -20.43
CA LYS A 135 -12.14 12.65 -20.08
C LYS A 135 -11.88 12.41 -18.60
N VAL A 136 -10.90 11.56 -18.29
CA VAL A 136 -10.45 11.30 -16.92
C VAL A 136 -8.97 11.64 -16.81
N GLU A 137 -8.67 12.57 -15.91
CA GLU A 137 -7.32 13.06 -15.66
C GLU A 137 -7.08 13.16 -14.16
N TYR A 138 -5.88 12.78 -13.75
CA TYR A 138 -5.38 13.00 -12.41
C TYR A 138 -5.35 14.50 -12.11
N GLN A 139 -5.92 14.92 -10.98
CA GLN A 139 -5.82 16.32 -10.55
C GLN A 139 -4.50 16.54 -9.81
N GLU A 140 -3.85 17.67 -10.10
CA GLU A 140 -2.54 17.99 -9.56
C GLU A 140 -2.52 18.01 -8.04
N CYS A 141 -1.84 17.04 -7.44
CA CYS A 141 -1.83 16.80 -6.00
C CYS A 141 -0.66 15.88 -5.64
N TRP A 142 0.07 16.18 -4.57
CA TRP A 142 1.04 15.28 -3.94
C TRP A 142 0.36 14.20 -3.09
N LEU A 143 -0.78 14.52 -2.47
CA LEU A 143 -1.63 13.52 -1.82
C LEU A 143 -2.34 12.68 -2.88
N SER A 144 -1.70 11.60 -3.34
CA SER A 144 -2.13 10.88 -4.54
C SER A 144 -3.56 10.35 -4.53
N TYR A 145 -4.03 9.90 -3.37
CA TYR A 145 -5.44 9.54 -3.15
C TYR A 145 -6.37 10.68 -3.56
N THR A 146 -6.09 11.89 -3.07
CA THR A 146 -6.89 13.09 -3.31
C THR A 146 -6.94 13.44 -4.78
N GLY A 147 -5.78 13.48 -5.45
CA GLY A 147 -5.69 13.78 -6.89
C GLY A 147 -6.42 12.75 -7.77
N ALA A 148 -6.25 11.46 -7.47
CA ALA A 148 -6.87 10.38 -8.23
C ALA A 148 -8.39 10.32 -8.03
N ILE A 149 -8.87 10.48 -6.80
CA ILE A 149 -10.31 10.51 -6.49
C ILE A 149 -10.96 11.76 -7.09
N ALA A 150 -10.37 12.95 -6.95
CA ALA A 150 -10.93 14.18 -7.50
C ALA A 150 -11.04 14.11 -9.04
N GLY A 151 -10.01 13.58 -9.70
CA GLY A 151 -10.04 13.33 -11.14
C GLY A 151 -11.14 12.37 -11.58
N SER A 152 -11.31 11.28 -10.82
CA SER A 152 -12.32 10.26 -11.08
C SER A 152 -13.75 10.78 -10.84
N LEU A 153 -13.99 11.49 -9.75
CA LEU A 153 -15.29 12.07 -9.42
C LEU A 153 -15.70 13.16 -10.42
N LYS A 154 -14.75 13.98 -10.89
CA LYS A 154 -14.99 14.97 -11.94
C LYS A 154 -15.43 14.33 -13.27
N ALA A 155 -14.79 13.22 -13.66
CA ALA A 155 -15.24 12.43 -14.81
C ALA A 155 -16.64 11.82 -14.59
N LEU A 156 -17.00 11.52 -13.34
CA LEU A 156 -18.34 11.08 -12.96
C LEU A 156 -19.35 12.23 -12.80
N GLN A 157 -19.00 13.45 -13.26
CA GLN A 157 -19.83 14.66 -13.24
C GLN A 157 -20.17 15.14 -11.82
N VAL A 158 -19.26 14.91 -10.87
CA VAL A 158 -19.30 15.58 -9.57
C VAL A 158 -18.49 16.87 -9.70
N ASP A 159 -19.11 18.00 -9.34
CA ASP A 159 -18.42 19.29 -9.27
C ASP A 159 -17.60 19.35 -7.99
N CYS A 160 -16.39 18.80 -8.04
CA CYS A 160 -15.45 18.79 -6.94
C CYS A 160 -13.99 18.85 -7.42
N ASP A 161 -13.11 19.28 -6.53
CA ASP A 161 -11.67 19.28 -6.74
C ASP A 161 -10.90 18.65 -5.56
N ILE A 162 -9.58 18.78 -5.57
CA ILE A 162 -8.70 18.26 -4.52
C ILE A 162 -9.00 18.86 -3.13
N VAL A 163 -9.54 20.08 -3.07
CA VAL A 163 -9.86 20.73 -1.80
C VAL A 163 -11.08 20.07 -1.18
N ASP A 164 -12.09 19.75 -2.00
CA ASP A 164 -13.26 19.02 -1.55
C ASP A 164 -12.90 17.59 -1.14
N VAL A 165 -12.14 16.85 -1.97
CA VAL A 165 -11.75 15.47 -1.63
C VAL A 165 -10.88 15.42 -0.37
N GLY A 166 -9.87 16.28 -0.27
CA GLY A 166 -8.97 16.32 0.90
C GLY A 166 -9.70 16.75 2.18
N GLY A 167 -10.64 17.69 2.05
CA GLY A 167 -11.46 18.17 3.17
C GLY A 167 -12.51 17.17 3.64
N TYR A 168 -13.32 16.63 2.74
CA TYR A 168 -14.35 15.66 3.09
C TYR A 168 -13.76 14.31 3.51
N SER A 169 -12.71 13.80 2.89
CA SER A 169 -12.05 12.58 3.38
C SER A 169 -11.36 12.78 4.74
N GLY A 170 -11.05 14.03 5.12
CA GLY A 170 -10.22 14.37 6.27
C GLY A 170 -8.73 14.11 6.04
N TYR A 171 -8.34 13.57 4.88
CA TYR A 171 -6.96 13.14 4.63
C TYR A 171 -5.97 14.31 4.68
N ALA A 172 -6.35 15.47 4.15
CA ALA A 172 -5.49 16.66 4.19
C ALA A 172 -5.18 17.14 5.62
N PHE A 173 -6.04 16.83 6.59
CA PHE A 173 -5.86 17.22 8.00
C PHE A 173 -4.88 16.32 8.75
N LEU A 174 -4.59 15.12 8.23
CA LEU A 174 -3.70 14.18 8.89
C LEU A 174 -2.23 14.60 8.69
N ILE A 175 -1.51 14.80 9.81
CA ILE A 175 -0.05 14.72 9.83
C ILE A 175 0.30 13.36 10.41
N ASN A 176 1.13 12.60 9.71
CA ASN A 176 1.59 11.29 10.15
C ASN A 176 3.06 11.10 9.77
N VAL A 177 3.90 10.83 10.76
CA VAL A 177 5.35 10.69 10.59
C VAL A 177 5.82 9.42 11.29
N ALA A 178 6.72 8.67 10.65
CA ALA A 178 7.33 7.50 11.25
C ALA A 178 8.28 7.90 12.40
N LYS A 179 8.32 7.10 13.46
CA LYS A 179 9.26 7.30 14.56
C LYS A 179 10.68 7.04 14.10
N ASP A 180 11.62 7.79 14.65
CA ASP A 180 13.07 7.61 14.46
C ASP A 180 13.59 7.80 13.01
N VAL A 181 12.73 8.06 12.02
CA VAL A 181 13.11 8.33 10.63
C VAL A 181 11.99 9.04 9.87
N THR A 182 12.31 10.00 9.01
CA THR A 182 11.31 10.57 8.10
C THR A 182 11.10 9.66 6.90
N CYS A 183 10.30 8.60 7.07
CA CYS A 183 9.99 7.63 6.02
C CYS A 183 9.03 8.24 4.97
N PRO A 184 9.23 8.01 3.65
CA PRO A 184 8.29 8.49 2.62
C PRO A 184 6.87 7.91 2.77
N SER A 185 6.69 6.80 3.47
CA SER A 185 5.36 6.26 3.75
C SER A 185 4.56 7.06 4.77
N GLY A 186 5.12 8.10 5.40
CA GLY A 186 4.44 8.92 6.41
C GLY A 186 2.99 9.29 6.04
N PRO A 187 2.75 9.96 4.90
CA PRO A 187 1.42 10.38 4.50
C PRO A 187 0.47 9.20 4.23
N THR A 188 0.99 8.08 3.71
CA THR A 188 0.19 6.95 3.22
C THR A 188 0.03 5.80 4.21
N ALA A 189 0.84 5.75 5.27
CA ALA A 189 0.83 4.70 6.30
C ALA A 189 -0.29 4.93 7.32
N VAL A 190 -1.53 4.86 6.85
CA VAL A 190 -2.74 4.96 7.67
C VAL A 190 -3.19 3.59 8.16
N SER A 191 -3.82 3.53 9.34
CA SER A 191 -4.47 2.31 9.81
C SER A 191 -5.69 1.97 8.94
N HIS A 192 -6.09 0.70 8.95
CA HIS A 192 -7.28 0.23 8.24
C HIS A 192 -8.54 0.98 8.66
N GLU A 193 -8.69 1.20 9.96
CA GLU A 193 -9.84 1.90 10.55
C GLU A 193 -9.87 3.38 10.12
N THR A 194 -8.72 4.04 10.07
CA THR A 194 -8.61 5.42 9.58
C THR A 194 -8.89 5.50 8.09
N PHE A 195 -8.37 4.56 7.30
CA PHE A 195 -8.63 4.51 5.86
C PHE A 195 -10.13 4.32 5.55
N LYS A 196 -10.83 3.45 6.29
CA LYS A 196 -12.30 3.31 6.18
C LYS A 196 -13.03 4.62 6.48
N GLN A 197 -12.54 5.43 7.41
CA GLN A 197 -13.13 6.75 7.67
C GLN A 197 -12.89 7.74 6.52
N MET A 198 -11.73 7.66 5.85
CA MET A 198 -11.43 8.45 4.64
C MET A 198 -12.37 8.08 3.50
N LEU A 199 -12.59 6.79 3.26
CA LEU A 199 -13.53 6.31 2.25
C LEU A 199 -14.95 6.82 2.54
N LYS A 200 -15.46 6.60 3.76
CA LYS A 200 -16.77 7.13 4.19
C LYS A 200 -16.90 8.64 4.04
N GLY A 201 -15.82 9.39 4.29
CA GLY A 201 -15.80 10.83 4.08
C GLY A 201 -15.92 11.21 2.61
N THR A 202 -15.22 10.48 1.76
CA THR A 202 -15.26 10.63 0.30
C THR A 202 -16.64 10.30 -0.27
N GLU A 203 -17.34 9.31 0.30
CA GLU A 203 -18.71 9.00 -0.12
C GLU A 203 -19.69 10.16 0.12
N GLY A 204 -19.36 11.08 1.03
CA GLY A 204 -20.05 12.35 1.22
C GLY A 204 -20.01 13.29 0.02
N LEU A 205 -19.23 12.97 -1.03
CA LEU A 205 -19.22 13.68 -2.31
C LEU A 205 -20.21 13.09 -3.34
N GLY A 206 -21.03 12.11 -2.92
CA GLY A 206 -22.19 11.65 -3.70
C GLY A 206 -22.02 10.33 -4.43
N TRP A 207 -21.02 9.52 -4.07
CA TRP A 207 -20.83 8.17 -4.62
C TRP A 207 -20.41 7.19 -3.54
N THR A 208 -21.03 6.01 -3.48
CA THR A 208 -20.48 4.91 -2.69
C THR A 208 -19.23 4.32 -3.32
N ILE A 209 -18.31 3.84 -2.48
CA ILE A 209 -17.02 3.28 -2.89
C ILE A 209 -16.92 1.84 -2.41
N GLU A 210 -16.62 0.92 -3.34
CA GLU A 210 -16.16 -0.42 -3.02
C GLU A 210 -14.64 -0.44 -3.09
N SER A 211 -13.98 -0.94 -2.05
CA SER A 211 -12.54 -1.22 -2.04
C SER A 211 -12.28 -2.72 -2.29
N TYR A 212 -11.31 -3.00 -3.15
CA TYR A 212 -10.68 -4.30 -3.31
C TYR A 212 -9.33 -4.27 -2.59
N GLU A 213 -9.13 -5.15 -1.61
CA GLU A 213 -7.92 -5.17 -0.81
C GLU A 213 -7.17 -6.50 -0.95
N TYR A 214 -5.88 -6.41 -1.25
CA TYR A 214 -4.91 -7.48 -1.03
C TYR A 214 -3.93 -7.02 0.06
N PRO A 215 -4.07 -7.48 1.32
CA PRO A 215 -3.38 -6.89 2.48
C PRO A 215 -1.94 -7.39 2.64
N ARG A 216 -1.18 -7.44 1.53
CA ARG A 216 0.23 -7.81 1.49
C ARG A 216 0.93 -6.97 0.43
N SER A 217 2.20 -6.68 0.67
CA SER A 217 3.07 -6.06 -0.33
C SER A 217 3.02 -6.84 -1.65
N TYR A 218 2.96 -6.09 -2.75
CA TYR A 218 2.96 -6.63 -4.09
C TYR A 218 3.96 -5.88 -4.99
N PRO A 219 4.80 -6.61 -5.75
CA PRO A 219 5.17 -8.00 -5.46
C PRO A 219 5.88 -8.10 -4.09
N ALA A 220 5.88 -9.28 -3.47
CA ALA A 220 6.61 -9.51 -2.23
C ALA A 220 8.12 -9.25 -2.37
N GLU A 221 8.67 -9.49 -3.57
CA GLU A 221 10.02 -9.10 -3.97
C GLU A 221 9.92 -8.22 -5.23
N GLU A 222 10.47 -7.00 -5.16
CA GLU A 222 10.37 -6.00 -6.23
C GLU A 222 10.83 -6.56 -7.59
N GLY A 223 10.00 -6.35 -8.61
CA GLY A 223 10.26 -6.84 -9.98
C GLY A 223 10.18 -8.36 -10.15
N LYS A 224 9.79 -9.12 -9.12
CA LYS A 224 9.74 -10.59 -9.15
C LYS A 224 8.41 -11.15 -8.63
N PRO A 225 7.26 -10.81 -9.24
CA PRO A 225 5.98 -11.39 -8.84
C PRO A 225 5.98 -12.91 -9.03
N THR A 226 5.51 -13.63 -8.02
CA THR A 226 5.28 -15.07 -8.06
C THR A 226 4.08 -15.42 -8.94
N PRO A 227 3.93 -16.68 -9.40
CA PRO A 227 2.75 -17.08 -10.19
C PRO A 227 1.41 -16.81 -9.49
N GLN A 228 1.35 -16.96 -8.17
CA GLN A 228 0.15 -16.69 -7.37
C GLN A 228 -0.17 -15.19 -7.31
N GLU A 229 0.85 -14.34 -7.21
CA GLU A 229 0.73 -12.89 -7.28
C GLU A 229 0.26 -12.45 -8.67
N ILE A 230 0.81 -13.02 -9.74
CA ILE A 230 0.34 -12.75 -11.10
C ILE A 230 -1.13 -13.14 -11.26
N GLU A 231 -1.56 -14.28 -10.71
CA GLU A 231 -2.98 -14.67 -10.74
C GLU A 231 -3.88 -13.70 -9.95
N THR A 232 -3.38 -13.20 -8.82
CA THR A 232 -4.09 -12.19 -8.01
C THR A 232 -4.26 -10.89 -8.79
N ALA A 233 -3.19 -10.39 -9.39
CA ALA A 233 -3.22 -9.21 -10.25
C ALA A 233 -4.11 -9.41 -11.49
N LYS A 234 -4.15 -10.62 -12.05
CA LYS A 234 -5.03 -10.93 -13.19
C LYS A 234 -6.51 -10.85 -12.80
N LYS A 235 -6.89 -11.37 -11.62
CA LYS A 235 -8.27 -11.26 -11.11
C LYS A 235 -8.68 -9.80 -10.91
N LEU A 236 -7.78 -8.97 -10.39
CA LEU A 236 -8.02 -7.53 -10.27
C LEU A 236 -8.15 -6.88 -11.65
N PHE A 237 -7.25 -7.18 -12.58
CA PHE A 237 -7.28 -6.68 -13.95
C PHE A 237 -8.61 -6.99 -14.63
N ASP A 238 -9.08 -8.23 -14.56
CA ASP A 238 -10.33 -8.65 -15.17
C ASP A 238 -11.55 -7.92 -14.54
N LYS A 239 -11.52 -7.69 -13.22
CA LYS A 239 -12.54 -6.88 -12.52
C LYS A 239 -12.53 -5.43 -12.98
N ILE A 240 -11.34 -4.82 -13.16
CA ILE A 240 -11.19 -3.45 -13.67
C ILE A 240 -11.66 -3.36 -15.11
N LYS A 241 -11.31 -4.33 -15.96
CA LYS A 241 -11.82 -4.40 -17.34
C LYS A 241 -13.34 -4.43 -17.37
N HIS A 242 -13.96 -5.28 -16.57
CA HIS A 242 -15.43 -5.34 -16.47
C HIS A 242 -16.04 -4.01 -16.02
N GLU A 243 -15.42 -3.28 -15.07
CA GLU A 243 -15.88 -1.94 -14.68
C GLU A 243 -15.84 -0.96 -15.88
N ILE A 244 -14.74 -0.96 -16.63
CA ILE A 244 -14.54 -0.09 -17.79
C ILE A 244 -15.48 -0.50 -18.93
N ASP A 245 -15.62 -1.79 -19.20
CA ASP A 245 -16.39 -2.37 -20.29
C ASP A 245 -17.90 -2.15 -20.11
N GLU A 246 -18.42 -2.39 -18.92
CA GLU A 246 -19.88 -2.36 -18.68
C GLU A 246 -20.39 -1.04 -18.15
N ARG A 247 -19.57 -0.30 -17.38
CA ARG A 247 -20.03 0.90 -16.67
C ARG A 247 -19.41 2.18 -17.18
N ASP A 248 -18.34 2.08 -17.96
CA ASP A 248 -17.59 3.23 -18.48
C ASP A 248 -17.12 4.17 -17.34
N ARG A 249 -16.55 3.56 -16.29
CA ARG A 249 -16.12 4.26 -15.06
C ARG A 249 -14.65 4.07 -14.75
N PRO A 250 -13.99 5.10 -14.20
CA PRO A 250 -12.60 4.99 -13.77
C PRO A 250 -12.48 4.16 -12.50
N VAL A 251 -11.30 3.56 -12.33
CA VAL A 251 -10.90 2.88 -11.10
C VAL A 251 -9.67 3.58 -10.54
N VAL A 252 -9.68 3.90 -9.25
CA VAL A 252 -8.48 4.40 -8.56
C VAL A 252 -7.69 3.20 -8.04
N LEU A 253 -6.40 3.13 -8.34
CA LEU A 253 -5.55 1.97 -8.04
C LEU A 253 -4.26 2.42 -7.37
N TRP A 254 -3.93 1.80 -6.24
CA TRP A 254 -2.67 1.96 -5.52
C TRP A 254 -1.54 1.17 -6.19
N GLY A 255 -0.37 1.80 -6.27
CA GLY A 255 0.85 1.15 -6.71
C GLY A 255 0.92 0.96 -8.22
N LEU A 256 0.53 1.98 -9.00
CA LEU A 256 0.70 1.96 -10.45
C LEU A 256 2.19 2.14 -10.81
N VAL A 257 2.63 3.38 -10.95
CA VAL A 257 4.01 3.74 -11.36
C VAL A 257 5.00 3.65 -10.20
N VAL A 258 4.56 4.06 -9.02
CA VAL A 258 5.26 4.07 -7.74
C VAL A 258 4.21 3.76 -6.65
N PRO A 259 4.60 3.61 -5.38
CA PRO A 259 3.68 3.46 -4.25
C PRO A 259 2.80 4.69 -4.03
N GLU A 260 1.90 4.97 -4.98
CA GLU A 260 0.95 6.08 -5.01
C GLU A 260 -0.34 5.64 -5.72
N TYR A 261 -1.43 6.33 -5.42
CA TYR A 261 -2.67 6.17 -6.17
C TYR A 261 -2.60 6.84 -7.54
N GLY A 262 -3.21 6.22 -8.53
CA GLY A 262 -3.54 6.86 -9.80
C GLY A 262 -4.85 6.33 -10.34
N ILE A 263 -5.20 6.78 -11.54
CA ILE A 263 -6.48 6.46 -12.19
C ILE A 263 -6.21 5.48 -13.32
N VAL A 264 -6.87 4.32 -13.30
CA VAL A 264 -7.01 3.46 -14.47
C VAL A 264 -8.21 3.98 -15.28
N LYS A 265 -7.92 4.48 -16.48
CA LYS A 265 -8.92 5.07 -17.40
C LYS A 265 -9.22 4.21 -18.62
N GLY A 266 -8.55 3.06 -18.72
CA GLY A 266 -8.68 2.16 -19.85
C GLY A 266 -7.72 0.99 -19.75
N TYR A 267 -7.70 0.18 -20.80
CA TYR A 267 -6.74 -0.91 -20.98
C TYR A 267 -6.37 -1.07 -22.45
N GLU A 268 -5.21 -1.65 -22.70
CA GLU A 268 -4.72 -2.07 -24.01
C GLU A 268 -4.05 -3.44 -23.88
N GLY A 269 -4.71 -4.47 -24.43
CA GLY A 269 -4.30 -5.86 -24.24
C GLY A 269 -4.32 -6.26 -22.76
N ASP A 270 -3.14 -6.57 -22.22
CA ASP A 270 -2.88 -6.94 -20.82
C ASP A 270 -2.27 -5.79 -20.00
N SER A 271 -2.43 -4.54 -20.46
CA SER A 271 -1.91 -3.35 -19.77
C SER A 271 -3.02 -2.38 -19.38
N TYR A 272 -2.86 -1.73 -18.23
CA TYR A 272 -3.64 -0.57 -17.82
C TYR A 272 -3.24 0.66 -18.63
N VAL A 273 -4.22 1.47 -19.03
CA VAL A 273 -3.99 2.84 -19.51
C VAL A 273 -4.35 3.79 -18.37
N THR A 274 -3.40 4.63 -17.96
CA THR A 274 -3.47 5.34 -16.69
C THR A 274 -3.45 6.86 -16.82
N SER A 275 -3.79 7.53 -15.72
CA SER A 275 -3.46 8.92 -15.44
C SER A 275 -2.95 9.00 -14.00
N THR A 276 -1.74 9.50 -13.81
CA THR A 276 -1.04 9.51 -12.52
C THR A 276 -0.37 10.85 -12.26
N PHE A 277 0.37 10.98 -11.16
CA PHE A 277 1.21 12.14 -10.86
C PHE A 277 2.27 12.44 -11.95
N ARG A 278 2.56 11.51 -12.88
CA ARG A 278 3.49 11.77 -13.99
C ARG A 278 3.05 12.94 -14.87
N SER A 279 1.74 13.19 -14.97
CA SER A 279 1.23 14.36 -15.69
C SER A 279 1.72 15.69 -15.12
N LEU A 280 2.03 15.76 -13.81
CA LEU A 280 2.56 16.96 -13.15
C LEU A 280 3.92 17.39 -13.70
N ASN A 281 4.70 16.42 -14.17
CA ASN A 281 6.06 16.63 -14.65
C ASN A 281 6.16 16.47 -16.17
N ASN A 282 5.03 16.51 -16.89
CA ASN A 282 4.95 16.24 -18.34
C ASN A 282 5.63 14.93 -18.74
N GLN A 283 5.61 13.92 -17.86
CA GLN A 283 6.15 12.60 -18.14
C GLN A 283 5.10 11.74 -18.88
N PRO A 284 5.52 10.84 -19.78
CA PRO A 284 4.60 9.98 -20.50
C PRO A 284 3.90 8.98 -19.57
N GLU A 285 2.62 8.76 -19.85
CA GLU A 285 1.75 7.75 -19.22
C GLU A 285 1.75 6.47 -20.06
N ASP A 286 2.88 5.76 -20.05
CA ASP A 286 3.02 4.49 -20.76
C ASP A 286 2.08 3.43 -20.16
N PRO A 287 1.45 2.56 -20.98
CA PRO A 287 0.63 1.48 -20.46
C PRO A 287 1.40 0.57 -19.50
N ILE A 288 0.77 0.21 -18.38
CA ILE A 288 1.38 -0.58 -17.30
C ILE A 288 0.85 -2.00 -17.36
N LEU A 289 1.73 -3.00 -17.52
CA LEU A 289 1.32 -4.41 -17.51
C LEU A 289 0.60 -4.76 -16.21
N PHE A 290 -0.46 -5.55 -16.29
CA PHE A 290 -1.36 -5.73 -15.15
C PHE A 290 -0.72 -6.26 -13.87
N TYR A 291 0.41 -6.98 -14.00
CA TYR A 291 1.18 -7.56 -12.90
C TYR A 291 2.41 -6.74 -12.50
N ASP A 292 2.69 -5.61 -13.16
CA ASP A 292 3.85 -4.76 -12.86
C ASP A 292 3.51 -3.62 -11.89
N LEU A 293 2.57 -3.87 -10.98
CA LEU A 293 2.19 -2.93 -9.92
C LEU A 293 3.32 -2.78 -8.87
N LYS A 294 3.56 -1.54 -8.42
CA LYS A 294 4.50 -1.14 -7.37
C LYS A 294 3.75 -0.84 -6.08
N ALA A 295 3.17 -1.86 -5.44
CA ALA A 295 2.18 -1.72 -4.38
C ALA A 295 2.70 -2.32 -3.05
N PRO A 296 3.70 -1.70 -2.39
CA PRO A 296 4.16 -2.15 -1.09
C PRO A 296 3.05 -1.96 -0.05
N GLY A 297 3.02 -2.83 0.96
CA GLY A 297 2.01 -2.85 2.01
C GLY A 297 0.72 -3.56 1.60
N CYS A 298 0.14 -3.19 0.46
CA CYS A 298 -1.09 -3.78 -0.07
C CYS A 298 -1.25 -3.53 -1.57
N ILE A 299 -2.18 -4.25 -2.22
CA ILE A 299 -2.90 -3.70 -3.38
C ILE A 299 -4.23 -3.17 -2.86
N ASP A 300 -4.59 -1.95 -3.26
CA ASP A 300 -5.92 -1.37 -3.03
C ASP A 300 -6.47 -0.78 -4.32
N ALA A 301 -7.73 -1.07 -4.63
CA ALA A 301 -8.43 -0.52 -5.78
C ALA A 301 -9.84 -0.08 -5.40
N LEU A 302 -10.20 1.14 -5.82
CA LEU A 302 -11.44 1.81 -5.42
C LEU A 302 -12.37 1.94 -6.63
N PHE A 303 -13.57 1.40 -6.48
CA PHE A 303 -14.60 1.36 -7.52
C PHE A 303 -15.81 2.21 -7.12
N PHE A 304 -16.25 3.10 -8.00
CA PHE A 304 -17.42 3.97 -7.77
C PHE A 304 -18.72 3.22 -8.11
N ARG A 305 -19.58 3.01 -7.12
CA ARG A 305 -20.76 2.13 -7.25
C ARG A 305 -22.04 2.87 -7.54
N ASN A 306 -22.67 3.48 -6.54
CA ASN A 306 -23.99 4.09 -6.67
C ASN A 306 -23.90 5.57 -6.33
N LYS A 307 -24.64 6.41 -7.06
CA LYS A 307 -24.85 7.80 -6.67
C LYS A 307 -25.63 7.83 -5.36
N VAL A 308 -25.22 8.69 -4.44
CA VAL A 308 -25.86 8.89 -3.14
C VAL A 308 -26.38 10.31 -3.08
N LYS A 309 -27.64 10.47 -2.66
CA LYS A 309 -28.16 11.79 -2.31
C LYS A 309 -27.56 12.19 -0.97
N VAL A 310 -26.76 13.25 -0.99
CA VAL A 310 -26.08 13.76 0.21
C VAL A 310 -26.86 14.94 0.76
N ASP A 311 -27.24 14.87 2.04
CA ASP A 311 -27.61 16.08 2.77
C ASP A 311 -26.34 16.89 3.02
N THR A 312 -26.18 17.95 2.24
CA THR A 312 -24.99 18.78 2.21
C THR A 312 -24.68 19.39 3.58
N ALA A 313 -25.68 19.84 4.34
CA ALA A 313 -25.44 20.47 5.64
C ALA A 313 -24.92 19.47 6.68
N THR A 314 -25.50 18.27 6.69
CA THR A 314 -25.01 17.17 7.54
C THR A 314 -23.62 16.71 7.10
N ALA A 315 -23.38 16.55 5.80
CA ALA A 315 -22.09 16.12 5.28
C ALA A 315 -20.97 17.10 5.63
N ASP A 316 -21.22 18.41 5.55
CA ASP A 316 -20.27 19.46 5.94
C ASP A 316 -19.93 19.41 7.42
N LYS A 317 -20.95 19.26 8.28
CA LYS A 317 -20.76 19.11 9.73
C LYS A 317 -19.95 17.85 10.06
N THR A 318 -20.26 16.74 9.42
CA THR A 318 -19.53 15.48 9.59
C THR A 318 -18.10 15.60 9.08
N ALA A 319 -17.87 16.29 7.96
CA ALA A 319 -16.54 16.56 7.44
C ALA A 319 -15.71 17.40 8.42
N LEU A 320 -16.28 18.46 9.00
CA LEU A 320 -15.59 19.26 10.02
C LEU A 320 -15.24 18.42 11.27
N LYS A 321 -16.16 17.56 11.74
CA LYS A 321 -15.87 16.67 12.86
C LYS A 321 -14.73 15.71 12.54
N ARG A 322 -14.75 15.09 11.35
CA ARG A 322 -13.67 14.22 10.87
C ARG A 322 -12.35 14.96 10.79
N ALA A 323 -12.34 16.17 10.25
CA ALA A 323 -11.16 17.02 10.15
C ALA A 323 -10.53 17.29 11.53
N ILE A 324 -11.36 17.59 12.55
CA ILE A 324 -10.90 17.75 13.95
C ILE A 324 -10.26 16.46 14.48
N ASP A 325 -10.92 15.32 14.29
CA ASP A 325 -10.44 14.05 14.82
C ASP A 325 -9.15 13.59 14.13
N PHE A 326 -9.01 13.84 12.82
CA PHE A 326 -7.81 13.55 12.04
C PHE A 326 -6.66 14.49 12.41
N ALA A 327 -6.91 15.81 12.46
CA ALA A 327 -5.91 16.80 12.82
C ALA A 327 -5.37 16.57 14.24
N ALA A 328 -6.25 16.26 15.20
CA ALA A 328 -5.87 15.99 16.58
C ALA A 328 -5.33 14.56 16.82
N ALA A 329 -5.19 13.75 15.77
CA ALA A 329 -4.81 12.34 15.85
C ALA A 329 -5.65 11.52 16.86
N LYS A 330 -6.96 11.80 16.93
CA LYS A 330 -7.95 11.03 17.69
C LYS A 330 -8.42 9.77 16.95
N VAL A 331 -7.94 9.58 15.73
CA VAL A 331 -8.12 8.36 14.94
C VAL A 331 -6.98 7.38 15.18
N PRO A 332 -7.16 6.06 14.95
CA PRO A 332 -6.09 5.09 15.14
C PRO A 332 -4.87 5.39 14.25
N ILE A 333 -3.71 5.56 14.88
CA ILE A 333 -2.42 5.76 14.23
C ILE A 333 -1.67 4.43 14.15
N HIS A 334 -1.00 4.17 13.02
CA HIS A 334 -0.25 2.92 12.84
C HIS A 334 0.89 2.79 13.87
N LYS A 335 1.18 1.56 14.32
CA LYS A 335 2.26 1.31 15.27
C LYS A 335 3.60 1.79 14.67
N GLY A 336 4.37 2.55 15.43
CA GLY A 336 5.64 3.11 14.95
C GLY A 336 5.49 4.46 14.23
N TYR A 337 4.30 5.06 14.25
CA TYR A 337 4.06 6.41 13.74
C TYR A 337 3.56 7.33 14.86
N VAL A 338 3.65 8.63 14.61
CA VAL A 338 3.10 9.71 15.42
C VAL A 338 2.19 10.55 14.54
N GLY A 339 0.99 10.87 15.06
CA GLY A 339 -0.02 11.65 14.35
C GLY A 339 -0.20 13.06 14.93
N GLY A 340 -0.80 13.94 14.12
CA GLY A 340 -1.26 15.27 14.56
C GLY A 340 -0.12 16.24 14.91
N PRO A 341 -0.36 17.27 15.74
CA PRO A 341 0.67 18.25 16.11
C PRO A 341 1.93 17.64 16.72
N ALA A 342 1.81 16.52 17.45
CA ALA A 342 2.96 15.81 18.03
C ALA A 342 3.91 15.23 16.97
N ALA A 343 3.41 14.95 15.76
CA ALA A 343 4.23 14.47 14.65
C ALA A 343 5.24 15.52 14.16
N LEU A 344 4.92 16.82 14.33
CA LEU A 344 5.83 17.91 13.98
C LEU A 344 7.04 17.96 14.94
N ASP A 345 6.83 17.68 16.23
CA ASP A 345 7.92 17.58 17.20
C ASP A 345 8.80 16.37 16.91
N GLU A 346 8.19 15.20 16.66
CA GLU A 346 8.92 13.98 16.29
C GLU A 346 9.80 14.24 15.06
N TRP A 347 9.23 14.84 14.03
CA TRP A 347 9.95 15.18 12.82
C TRP A 347 11.06 16.21 13.05
N ALA A 348 10.80 17.26 13.82
CA ALA A 348 11.83 18.24 14.19
C ALA A 348 12.99 17.59 14.96
N ASN A 349 12.68 16.65 15.85
CA ASN A 349 13.67 15.91 16.63
C ASN A 349 14.51 14.97 15.76
N ILE A 350 13.89 14.27 14.80
CA ILE A 350 14.59 13.43 13.81
C ILE A 350 15.60 14.27 13.02
N LEU A 351 15.19 15.44 12.54
CA LEU A 351 16.08 16.34 11.78
C LEU A 351 17.27 16.81 12.63
N GLN A 352 17.07 17.17 13.89
CA GLN A 352 18.15 17.71 14.71
C GLN A 352 19.08 16.64 15.27
N ASN A 353 18.55 15.49 15.67
CA ASN A 353 19.26 14.56 16.53
C ASN A 353 19.87 13.38 15.78
N LEU A 354 19.33 12.98 14.62
CA LEU A 354 19.97 11.93 13.84
C LEU A 354 21.22 12.43 13.13
N PRO A 355 22.29 11.62 13.07
CA PRO A 355 23.46 11.95 12.28
C PRO A 355 23.10 11.92 10.79
N GLU A 356 23.85 12.66 9.96
CA GLU A 356 23.49 12.93 8.57
C GLU A 356 23.33 11.65 7.74
N GLU A 357 24.17 10.64 7.96
CA GLU A 357 24.12 9.36 7.27
C GLU A 357 22.86 8.53 7.56
N LYS A 358 22.13 8.86 8.62
CA LYS A 358 20.83 8.23 8.96
C LYS A 358 19.64 9.06 8.51
N GLN A 359 19.86 10.26 7.98
CA GLN A 359 18.78 11.10 7.48
C GLN A 359 18.22 10.55 6.17
N ASN A 360 16.90 10.59 6.02
CA ASN A 360 16.22 10.17 4.81
C ASN A 360 15.74 11.40 4.02
N TYR A 361 16.58 11.92 3.13
CA TYR A 361 16.24 13.10 2.33
C TYR A 361 14.97 12.91 1.50
N MET A 362 14.84 11.76 0.83
CA MET A 362 13.69 11.47 -0.03
C MET A 362 12.40 11.46 0.77
N GLY A 363 12.39 10.77 1.91
CA GLY A 363 11.24 10.77 2.79
C GLY A 363 10.93 12.14 3.40
N ASN A 364 11.95 12.88 3.85
CA ASN A 364 11.77 14.24 4.37
C ASN A 364 11.17 15.21 3.36
N SER A 365 11.71 15.22 2.14
CA SER A 365 11.27 16.13 1.08
C SER A 365 9.90 15.75 0.49
N TYR A 366 9.56 14.45 0.46
CA TYR A 366 8.23 14.00 0.06
C TYR A 366 7.17 14.30 1.14
N VAL A 367 7.43 13.94 2.40
CA VAL A 367 6.52 14.22 3.53
C VAL A 367 6.25 15.72 3.61
N SER A 368 7.25 16.58 3.40
CA SER A 368 7.07 18.03 3.40
C SER A 368 6.22 18.55 2.25
N ALA A 369 6.35 18.01 1.04
CA ALA A 369 5.48 18.34 -0.08
C ALA A 369 4.01 18.00 0.24
N CYS A 370 3.76 16.79 0.74
CA CYS A 370 2.42 16.32 1.11
C CYS A 370 1.81 17.14 2.26
N VAL A 371 2.57 17.40 3.34
CA VAL A 371 2.09 18.20 4.47
C VAL A 371 1.84 19.65 4.02
N CYS A 372 2.77 20.26 3.27
CA CYS A 372 2.61 21.62 2.76
C CYS A 372 1.32 21.76 1.94
N GLU A 373 1.09 20.85 1.00
CA GLU A 373 -0.13 20.86 0.17
C GLU A 373 -1.40 20.57 1.00
N GLY A 374 -1.33 19.63 1.94
CA GLY A 374 -2.42 19.35 2.86
C GLY A 374 -2.86 20.60 3.64
N ARG A 375 -1.92 21.45 4.07
CA ARG A 375 -2.24 22.71 4.76
C ARG A 375 -2.91 23.75 3.87
N PHE A 376 -2.49 23.87 2.62
CA PHE A 376 -3.21 24.67 1.63
C PHE A 376 -4.65 24.17 1.47
N ILE A 377 -4.84 22.86 1.28
CA ILE A 377 -6.17 22.24 1.16
C ILE A 377 -7.03 22.52 2.40
N CYS A 378 -6.49 22.35 3.62
CA CYS A 378 -7.20 22.62 4.86
C CYS A 378 -7.69 24.08 4.93
N ALA A 379 -6.82 25.04 4.62
CA ALA A 379 -7.17 26.46 4.63
C ALA A 379 -8.30 26.77 3.63
N GLU A 380 -8.17 26.31 2.39
CA GLU A 380 -9.18 26.56 1.35
C GLU A 380 -10.51 25.85 1.64
N PHE A 381 -10.47 24.63 2.15
CA PHE A 381 -11.67 23.89 2.55
C PHE A 381 -12.46 24.64 3.63
N LEU A 382 -11.78 25.11 4.68
CA LEU A 382 -12.41 25.86 5.76
C LEU A 382 -12.91 27.24 5.29
N LYS A 383 -12.20 27.91 4.36
CA LYS A 383 -12.71 29.13 3.71
C LYS A 383 -14.00 28.84 2.95
N ARG A 384 -14.07 27.76 2.16
CA ARG A 384 -15.27 27.34 1.43
C ARG A 384 -16.43 27.02 2.39
N LEU A 385 -16.18 26.26 3.45
CA LEU A 385 -17.18 25.99 4.49
C LEU A 385 -17.70 27.28 5.13
N SER A 386 -16.82 28.24 5.44
CA SER A 386 -17.22 29.52 6.04
C SER A 386 -18.13 30.35 5.12
N LYS A 387 -17.90 30.31 3.80
CA LYS A 387 -18.75 31.00 2.81
C LYS A 387 -20.12 30.33 2.69
N LYS A 388 -20.16 28.99 2.76
CA LYS A 388 -21.37 28.17 2.64
C LYS A 388 -22.26 28.24 3.88
N HIS A 389 -21.67 28.44 5.06
CA HIS A 389 -22.35 28.47 6.34
C HIS A 389 -22.11 29.80 7.10
N PRO A 390 -22.78 30.91 6.71
CA PRO A 390 -22.49 32.26 7.21
C PRO A 390 -23.09 32.57 8.61
N LYS A 391 -23.35 31.56 9.44
CA LYS A 391 -23.91 31.70 10.79
C LYS A 391 -22.82 31.75 11.87
N LYS A 392 -23.12 31.43 13.13
CA LYS A 392 -22.20 31.56 14.28
C LYS A 392 -20.86 30.84 14.11
N GLN A 393 -20.82 29.76 13.34
CA GLN A 393 -19.59 29.03 13.04
C GLN A 393 -18.59 29.80 12.15
N VAL A 394 -19.03 30.81 11.40
CA VAL A 394 -18.24 31.47 10.34
C VAL A 394 -16.94 32.09 10.86
N GLU A 395 -16.99 32.76 12.02
CA GLU A 395 -15.83 33.45 12.58
C GLU A 395 -14.73 32.46 12.93
N HIS A 396 -15.10 31.34 13.56
CA HIS A 396 -14.18 30.29 13.93
C HIS A 396 -13.64 29.52 12.73
N LEU A 397 -14.46 29.25 11.70
CA LEU A 397 -13.97 28.66 10.45
C LEU A 397 -12.93 29.55 9.76
N LYS A 398 -13.16 30.87 9.70
CA LYS A 398 -12.19 31.82 9.14
C LYS A 398 -10.89 31.87 9.95
N LYS A 399 -10.98 31.86 11.27
CA LYS A 399 -9.79 31.83 12.15
C LYS A 399 -9.00 30.53 11.98
N ALA A 400 -9.66 29.38 11.95
CA ALA A 400 -9.01 28.10 11.67
C ALA A 400 -8.35 28.06 10.29
N ALA A 401 -9.03 28.58 9.26
CA ALA A 401 -8.47 28.68 7.92
C ALA A 401 -7.19 29.55 7.89
N LYS A 402 -7.19 30.69 8.60
CA LYS A 402 -6.02 31.56 8.71
C LYS A 402 -4.85 30.83 9.38
N CYS A 403 -5.09 30.07 10.44
CA CYS A 403 -4.04 29.27 11.09
C CYS A 403 -3.40 28.27 10.10
N TYR A 404 -4.20 27.55 9.31
CA TYR A 404 -3.67 26.65 8.29
C TYR A 404 -2.92 27.38 7.16
N GLU A 405 -3.37 28.58 6.79
CA GLU A 405 -2.69 29.42 5.80
C GLU A 405 -1.31 29.89 6.30
N GLU A 406 -1.20 30.28 7.57
CA GLU A 406 0.09 30.64 8.21
C GLU A 406 1.03 29.42 8.26
N GLY A 407 0.50 28.25 8.69
CA GLY A 407 1.26 26.99 8.68
C GLY A 407 1.70 26.58 7.27
N TRP A 408 0.87 26.82 6.25
CA TRP A 408 1.22 26.59 4.86
C TRP A 408 2.37 27.48 4.38
N GLN A 409 2.40 28.77 4.74
CA GLN A 409 3.53 29.65 4.39
C GLN A 409 4.85 29.16 5.00
N LEU A 410 4.82 28.74 6.26
CA LEU A 410 5.99 28.16 6.91
C LEU A 410 6.45 26.87 6.23
N MET A 411 5.51 25.97 5.89
CA MET A 411 5.84 24.74 5.16
C MET A 411 6.36 24.99 3.74
N LYS A 412 5.94 26.09 3.08
CA LYS A 412 6.57 26.52 1.82
C LYS A 412 8.04 26.89 2.02
N ASP A 413 8.39 27.54 3.12
CA ASP A 413 9.79 27.84 3.41
C ASP A 413 10.57 26.57 3.75
N PHE A 414 9.96 25.61 4.44
CA PHE A 414 10.55 24.29 4.65
C PHE A 414 10.85 23.58 3.31
N THR A 415 9.91 23.57 2.37
CA THR A 415 10.09 22.91 1.06
C THR A 415 11.10 23.62 0.17
N LYS A 416 11.44 24.89 0.43
CA LYS A 416 12.59 25.54 -0.24
C LYS A 416 13.94 25.03 0.28
N ILE A 417 14.02 24.69 1.57
CA ILE A 417 15.23 24.10 2.18
C ILE A 417 15.39 22.65 1.70
N PHE A 418 14.30 21.88 1.73
CA PHE A 418 14.27 20.49 1.30
C PHE A 418 13.30 20.29 0.13
N PRO A 419 13.66 20.76 -1.08
CA PRO A 419 12.81 20.60 -2.26
C PRO A 419 12.61 19.12 -2.57
N PHE A 420 11.40 18.75 -3.01
CA PHE A 420 11.10 17.37 -3.35
C PHE A 420 11.97 16.90 -4.52
N LYS A 421 13.01 16.14 -4.16
CA LYS A 421 13.97 15.51 -5.06
C LYS A 421 14.32 14.15 -4.49
N PHE A 422 14.55 13.16 -5.34
CA PHE A 422 14.92 11.81 -4.90
C PHE A 422 16.25 11.77 -4.11
N LYS A 423 17.11 12.79 -4.27
CA LYS A 423 18.41 12.91 -3.58
C LYS A 423 18.71 14.38 -3.25
N GLY A 424 19.42 14.59 -2.16
CA GLY A 424 19.93 15.88 -1.72
C GLY A 424 20.76 15.75 -0.45
N LYS A 425 21.43 16.82 -0.05
CA LYS A 425 22.19 16.89 1.21
C LYS A 425 21.30 17.36 2.36
N MET A 426 21.62 16.97 3.59
CA MET A 426 20.91 17.41 4.79
C MET A 426 21.93 17.93 5.82
N GLU A 427 22.60 19.00 5.45
CA GLU A 427 23.58 19.68 6.31
C GLU A 427 22.93 20.07 7.64
N LEU A 428 23.70 20.06 8.72
CA LEU A 428 23.16 20.26 10.08
C LEU A 428 22.45 21.62 10.24
N GLU A 429 22.95 22.67 9.57
CA GLU A 429 22.35 24.01 9.61
C GLU A 429 20.95 24.03 9.00
N ASP A 430 20.78 23.46 7.79
CA ASP A 430 19.50 23.32 7.13
C ASP A 430 18.52 22.48 7.95
N ARG A 431 19.01 21.40 8.58
CA ARG A 431 18.20 20.55 9.47
C ARG A 431 17.72 21.29 10.71
N LYS A 432 18.58 22.10 11.34
CA LYS A 432 18.19 22.93 12.49
C LYS A 432 17.12 23.93 12.10
N LYS A 433 17.30 24.63 10.98
CA LYS A 433 16.32 25.58 10.44
C LYS A 433 14.99 24.90 10.09
N GLY A 434 15.04 23.73 9.44
CA GLY A 434 13.84 22.94 9.15
C GLY A 434 13.08 22.53 10.42
N ALA A 435 13.80 22.07 11.44
CA ALA A 435 13.22 21.71 12.73
C ALA A 435 12.59 22.91 13.46
N GLU A 436 13.19 24.10 13.38
CA GLU A 436 12.60 25.34 13.89
C GLU A 436 11.28 25.66 13.18
N ILE A 437 11.25 25.58 11.85
CA ILE A 437 10.03 25.79 11.07
C ILE A 437 8.92 24.81 11.51
N LEU A 438 9.21 23.52 11.63
CA LEU A 438 8.23 22.52 12.05
C LEU A 438 7.65 22.83 13.45
N ARG A 439 8.48 23.27 14.39
CA ARG A 439 8.03 23.70 15.72
C ARG A 439 7.21 24.99 15.67
N SER A 440 7.49 25.89 14.73
CA SER A 440 6.67 27.08 14.49
C SER A 440 5.32 26.77 13.83
N VAL A 441 5.21 25.69 13.04
CA VAL A 441 3.94 25.25 12.45
C VAL A 441 2.99 24.70 13.52
N LYS A 442 3.53 23.96 14.50
CA LYS A 442 2.75 23.29 15.54
C LYS A 442 1.70 24.16 16.26
N PRO A 443 2.00 25.35 16.79
CA PRO A 443 0.98 26.17 17.47
C PRO A 443 -0.16 26.59 16.54
N PHE A 444 0.09 26.74 15.24
CA PHE A 444 -0.98 27.01 14.27
C PHE A 444 -1.89 25.80 14.06
N GLU A 445 -1.36 24.57 14.04
CA GLU A 445 -2.18 23.36 14.00
C GLU A 445 -3.09 23.26 15.22
N GLU A 446 -2.53 23.47 16.41
CA GLU A 446 -3.27 23.38 17.67
C GLU A 446 -4.37 24.44 17.76
N GLU A 447 -4.08 25.68 17.36
CA GLU A 447 -5.08 26.75 17.36
C GLU A 447 -6.15 26.54 16.29
N ALA A 448 -5.78 26.01 15.11
CA ALA A 448 -6.75 25.63 14.09
C ALA A 448 -7.73 24.57 14.62
N ILE A 449 -7.24 23.53 15.31
CA ILE A 449 -8.07 22.49 15.93
C ILE A 449 -9.04 23.10 16.96
N LYS A 450 -8.57 24.02 17.82
CA LYS A 450 -9.44 24.72 18.78
C LYS A 450 -10.54 25.50 18.08
N HIS A 451 -10.21 26.25 17.04
CA HIS A 451 -11.19 27.02 16.28
C HIS A 451 -12.17 26.13 15.51
N MET A 452 -11.72 25.05 14.87
CA MET A 452 -12.61 24.08 14.25
C MET A 452 -13.58 23.46 15.28
N THR A 453 -13.09 23.15 16.49
CA THR A 453 -13.92 22.61 17.57
C THR A 453 -15.02 23.61 17.98
N LYS A 454 -14.66 24.89 18.20
CA LYS A 454 -15.64 25.94 18.50
C LYS A 454 -16.63 26.17 17.34
N ALA A 455 -16.17 26.07 16.09
CA ALA A 455 -17.05 26.13 14.93
C ALA A 455 -18.05 24.98 14.90
N LEU A 456 -17.64 23.77 15.27
CA LEU A 456 -18.51 22.61 15.35
C LEU A 456 -19.53 22.71 16.50
N GLU A 457 -19.12 23.23 17.66
CA GLU A 457 -20.00 23.49 18.81
C GLU A 457 -21.08 24.53 18.46
N ASN A 458 -20.71 25.57 17.74
CA ASN A 458 -21.61 26.63 17.28
C ASN A 458 -22.30 26.31 15.94
N TRP A 459 -22.27 25.05 15.47
CA TRP A 459 -22.75 24.69 14.14
C TRP A 459 -24.27 24.75 14.03
N GLU A 460 -24.76 25.79 13.38
CA GLU A 460 -26.17 25.94 13.01
C GLU A 460 -26.38 25.50 11.56
N THR A 461 -27.35 24.62 11.32
CA THR A 461 -27.78 24.28 9.97
C THR A 461 -28.44 25.49 9.30
N PRO A 462 -28.23 25.73 7.99
CA PRO A 462 -28.86 26.82 7.23
C PRO A 462 -30.36 26.97 7.47
#